data_AF-A0A532CUN2-F1
#
_entry.id   AF-A0A532CUN2-F1
#
_cell.length_a   1.000
_cell.length_b   1.000
_cell.length_c   1.000
_cell.angle_alpha   90.00
_cell.angle_beta   90.00
_cell.angle_gamma   90.00
#
_symmetry.space_group_name_H-M   'P 1'
#
loop_
_entity.id
_entity.type
_entity.pdbx_description
1 polymer ?
#
loop_
_entity_poly.entity_id
_entity_poly.type
_entity_poly.pdbx_seq_one_letter_code
_entity_poly.pdbx_strand_id
1 'polypeptide(L)'
;MSAHSREVIDKFCELCDWLMQVWQMRKFLFDENPDQAVLREPHHEHFFYRLQEVLQASWLHELAKLHDPAVQGGPKGHINLSIDYIIEYGQWDARTESQLMDLRSKMTTFAKPIRDARNKILSHNDLAVLLSSKELGGFDPGEDELYFSGLREFVSLVRQAALGEPFVYDDLVGNDVAAFMQSFIRGVNP
;
A
#
# COMPACT_ATOMS: atom_id res chain seq x y z
N MET A 1 -25.64 -14.81 -2.96
CA MET A 1 -24.93 -13.51 -3.07
C MET A 1 -24.65 -13.28 -4.55
N SER A 2 -24.54 -12.04 -5.01
CA SER A 2 -24.28 -11.71 -6.42
C SER A 2 -22.80 -11.35 -6.60
N ALA A 3 -22.28 -11.48 -7.83
CA ALA A 3 -20.98 -10.94 -8.22
C ALA A 3 -20.86 -9.46 -7.81
N HIS A 4 -19.64 -8.99 -7.60
CA HIS A 4 -19.37 -7.61 -7.20
C HIS A 4 -19.98 -6.63 -8.19
N SER A 5 -20.58 -5.55 -7.68
CA SER A 5 -21.00 -4.44 -8.53
C SER A 5 -19.78 -3.69 -9.06
N ARG A 6 -19.97 -2.97 -10.16
CA ARG A 6 -18.94 -2.05 -10.70
C ARG A 6 -18.43 -1.09 -9.63
N GLU A 7 -19.33 -0.51 -8.84
CA GLU A 7 -18.98 0.43 -7.77
C GLU A 7 -18.01 -0.19 -6.74
N VAL A 8 -18.24 -1.44 -6.35
CA VAL A 8 -17.35 -2.16 -5.42
C VAL A 8 -15.96 -2.38 -6.03
N ILE A 9 -15.92 -2.80 -7.31
CA ILE A 9 -14.66 -3.02 -8.02
C ILE A 9 -13.88 -1.71 -8.19
N ASP A 10 -14.56 -0.64 -8.62
CA ASP A 10 -13.93 0.67 -8.79
C ASP A 10 -13.38 1.19 -7.45
N LYS A 11 -14.14 1.08 -6.35
CA LYS A 11 -13.65 1.48 -5.02
C LYS A 11 -12.47 0.64 -4.54
N PHE A 12 -12.45 -0.66 -4.84
CA PHE A 12 -11.30 -1.49 -4.51
C PHE A 12 -10.06 -1.13 -5.34
N CYS A 13 -10.23 -0.89 -6.65
CA CYS A 13 -9.18 -0.38 -7.51
C CYS A 13 -8.61 0.95 -6.99
N GLU A 14 -9.47 1.90 -6.60
CA GLU A 14 -9.05 3.20 -6.03
C GLU A 14 -8.20 3.02 -4.75
N LEU A 15 -8.58 2.11 -3.85
CA LEU A 15 -7.80 1.84 -2.63
C LEU A 15 -6.41 1.25 -2.94
N CYS A 16 -6.34 0.35 -3.92
CA CYS A 16 -5.07 -0.25 -4.34
C CYS A 16 -4.18 0.76 -5.06
N ASP A 17 -4.76 1.59 -5.91
CA ASP A 17 -4.09 2.69 -6.62
C ASP A 17 -3.51 3.68 -5.62
N TRP A 18 -4.31 4.13 -4.67
CA TRP A 18 -3.85 5.02 -3.59
C TRP A 18 -2.67 4.43 -2.81
N LEU A 19 -2.76 3.17 -2.37
CA LEU A 19 -1.66 2.52 -1.66
C LEU A 19 -0.36 2.50 -2.49
N MET A 20 -0.46 2.15 -3.77
CA MET A 20 0.68 2.16 -4.69
C MET A 20 1.27 3.56 -4.85
N GLN A 21 0.45 4.60 -5.00
CA GLN A 21 0.91 5.97 -5.15
C GLN A 21 1.67 6.46 -3.91
N VAL A 22 1.16 6.19 -2.69
CA VAL A 22 1.83 6.61 -1.45
C VAL A 22 3.16 5.89 -1.25
N TRP A 23 3.23 4.58 -1.58
CA TRP A 23 4.50 3.84 -1.57
C TRP A 23 5.49 4.42 -2.59
N GLN A 24 5.06 4.67 -3.83
CA GLN A 24 5.89 5.26 -4.87
C GLN A 24 6.41 6.64 -4.46
N MET A 25 5.58 7.48 -3.86
CA MET A 25 6.01 8.82 -3.42
C MET A 25 7.13 8.72 -2.40
N ARG A 26 7.02 7.84 -1.40
CA ARG A 26 8.08 7.58 -0.41
C ARG A 26 9.35 7.06 -1.08
N LYS A 27 9.20 6.07 -1.96
CA LYS A 27 10.30 5.43 -2.67
C LYS A 27 11.05 6.41 -3.55
N PHE A 28 10.36 7.16 -4.39
CA PHE A 28 10.98 8.11 -5.32
C PHE A 28 11.55 9.35 -4.64
N LEU A 29 11.02 9.78 -3.49
CA LEU A 29 11.59 10.91 -2.74
C LEU A 29 12.81 10.53 -1.89
N PHE A 30 12.80 9.34 -1.28
CA PHE A 30 13.75 9.02 -0.20
C PHE A 30 14.68 7.84 -0.50
N ASP A 31 14.25 6.87 -1.33
CA ASP A 31 15.03 5.66 -1.59
C ASP A 31 15.76 5.72 -2.94
N GLU A 32 15.05 6.16 -3.99
CA GLU A 32 15.56 6.20 -5.38
C GLU A 32 15.93 7.61 -5.85
N ASN A 33 15.80 8.62 -4.98
CA ASN A 33 16.10 10.00 -5.32
C ASN A 33 17.63 10.20 -5.44
N PRO A 34 18.16 10.56 -6.63
CA PRO A 34 19.59 10.85 -6.79
C PRO A 34 20.05 12.04 -5.95
N ASP A 35 19.14 12.97 -5.63
CA ASP A 35 19.40 14.18 -4.86
C ASP A 35 18.98 14.05 -3.38
N GLN A 36 18.79 12.82 -2.86
CA GLN A 36 18.34 12.60 -1.48
C GLN A 36 19.23 13.26 -0.41
N ALA A 37 20.51 13.48 -0.72
CA ALA A 37 21.45 14.13 0.19
C ALA A 37 21.05 15.57 0.49
N VAL A 38 20.51 16.28 -0.51
CA VAL A 38 20.00 17.65 -0.35
C VAL A 38 18.92 17.63 0.72
N LEU A 39 17.95 16.72 0.65
CA LEU A 39 16.83 16.63 1.60
C LEU A 39 17.25 16.52 3.08
N ARG A 40 18.49 16.09 3.34
CA ARG A 40 19.08 15.93 4.69
C ARG A 40 19.92 17.12 5.13
N GLU A 41 19.90 18.24 4.40
CA GLU A 41 20.62 19.44 4.80
C GLU A 41 19.97 20.09 6.03
N PRO A 42 20.77 20.69 6.95
CA PRO A 42 20.28 21.17 8.25
C PRO A 42 19.09 22.15 8.20
N HIS A 43 18.96 22.91 7.11
CA HIS A 43 17.90 23.91 6.98
C HIS A 43 16.50 23.30 6.81
N HIS A 44 16.40 22.06 6.35
CA HIS A 44 15.13 21.41 6.04
C HIS A 44 15.07 19.91 6.37
N GLU A 45 16.14 19.33 6.94
CA GLU A 45 16.19 17.92 7.34
C GLU A 45 14.99 17.51 8.20
N HIS A 46 14.57 18.35 9.14
CA HIS A 46 13.47 18.02 10.05
C HIS A 46 12.11 17.97 9.34
N PHE A 47 11.92 18.77 8.30
CA PHE A 47 10.70 18.74 7.49
C PHE A 47 10.62 17.41 6.72
N PHE A 48 11.70 17.07 6.02
CA PHE A 48 11.74 15.85 5.21
C PHE A 48 11.76 14.58 6.06
N TYR A 49 12.41 14.59 7.23
CA TYR A 49 12.32 13.50 8.19
C TYR A 49 10.88 13.22 8.61
N ARG A 50 10.11 14.25 8.98
CA ARG A 50 8.68 14.07 9.33
C ARG A 50 7.86 13.57 8.16
N LEU A 51 8.12 14.08 6.96
CA LEU A 51 7.43 13.63 5.75
C LEU A 51 7.71 12.16 5.46
N GLN A 52 8.98 11.74 5.59
CA GLN A 52 9.39 10.34 5.43
C GLN A 52 8.66 9.43 6.42
N GLU A 53 8.61 9.79 7.70
CA GLU A 53 7.91 9.02 8.74
C GLU A 53 6.41 8.92 8.47
N VAL A 54 5.77 10.02 8.07
CA VAL A 54 4.34 10.04 7.76
C VAL A 54 4.02 9.18 6.54
N LEU A 55 4.81 9.29 5.47
CA LEU A 55 4.61 8.47 4.27
C LEU A 55 4.83 6.99 4.59
N GLN A 56 5.90 6.66 5.33
CA GLN A 56 6.21 5.29 5.76
C GLN A 56 5.05 4.67 6.56
N ALA A 57 4.54 5.39 7.56
CA ALA A 57 3.40 4.94 8.35
C ALA A 57 2.14 4.81 7.49
N SER A 58 1.90 5.75 6.56
CA SER A 58 0.69 5.79 5.74
C SER A 58 0.58 4.57 4.81
N TRP A 59 1.60 4.27 4.01
CA TRP A 59 1.50 3.15 3.06
C TRP A 59 1.45 1.80 3.78
N LEU A 60 2.21 1.62 4.88
CA LEU A 60 2.13 0.40 5.69
C LEU A 60 0.74 0.20 6.30
N HIS A 61 0.10 1.30 6.74
CA HIS A 61 -1.24 1.25 7.31
C HIS A 61 -2.30 0.91 6.25
N GLU A 62 -2.24 1.54 5.07
CA GLU A 62 -3.11 1.22 3.94
C GLU A 62 -2.97 -0.25 3.50
N LEU A 63 -1.73 -0.75 3.43
CA LEU A 63 -1.43 -2.15 3.12
C LEU A 63 -2.08 -3.09 4.13
N ALA A 64 -1.91 -2.81 5.42
CA ALA A 64 -2.50 -3.62 6.47
C ALA A 64 -4.04 -3.70 6.35
N LYS A 65 -4.70 -2.59 6.02
CA LYS A 65 -6.16 -2.55 5.82
C LYS A 65 -6.63 -3.39 4.65
N LEU A 66 -5.89 -3.40 3.53
CA LEU A 66 -6.23 -4.27 2.38
C LEU A 66 -6.15 -5.76 2.72
N HIS A 67 -5.34 -6.12 3.72
CA HIS A 67 -5.16 -7.49 4.21
C HIS A 67 -6.02 -7.84 5.43
N ASP A 68 -6.91 -6.96 5.84
CA ASP A 68 -7.86 -7.29 6.90
C ASP A 68 -8.86 -8.35 6.42
N PRO A 69 -9.40 -9.18 7.35
CA PRO A 69 -10.45 -10.13 6.99
C PRO A 69 -11.66 -9.40 6.38
N ALA A 70 -12.35 -10.07 5.46
CA ALA A 70 -13.55 -9.53 4.82
C ALA A 70 -14.64 -9.11 5.82
N VAL A 71 -14.76 -9.84 6.93
CA VAL A 71 -15.66 -9.51 8.05
C VAL A 71 -14.86 -9.48 9.35
N GLN A 72 -14.93 -8.36 10.08
CA GLN A 72 -14.24 -8.17 11.35
C GLN A 72 -15.23 -7.86 12.48
N GLY A 73 -15.11 -8.53 13.63
CA GLY A 73 -15.96 -8.29 14.81
C GLY A 73 -17.11 -9.30 15.02
N GLY A 74 -17.06 -10.46 14.36
CA GLY A 74 -18.01 -11.56 14.58
C GLY A 74 -19.36 -11.39 13.88
N PRO A 75 -20.46 -12.00 14.38
CA PRO A 75 -21.76 -12.04 13.70
C PRO A 75 -22.44 -10.69 13.43
N LYS A 76 -22.00 -9.62 14.09
CA LYS A 76 -22.42 -8.22 13.87
C LYS A 76 -21.25 -7.34 13.40
N GLY A 77 -20.24 -7.98 12.82
CA GLY A 77 -19.00 -7.35 12.40
C GLY A 77 -19.18 -6.38 11.25
N HIS A 78 -18.16 -5.56 11.05
CA HIS A 78 -18.06 -4.68 9.89
C HIS A 78 -17.52 -5.46 8.68
N ILE A 79 -18.00 -5.09 7.51
CA ILE A 79 -17.50 -5.59 6.22
C ILE A 79 -16.36 -4.67 5.79
N ASN A 80 -15.20 -5.24 5.50
CA ASN A 80 -14.04 -4.52 4.99
C ASN A 80 -13.92 -4.75 3.49
N LEU A 81 -13.76 -3.68 2.71
CA LEU A 81 -13.38 -3.80 1.30
C LEU A 81 -11.89 -4.14 1.19
N SER A 82 -11.59 -5.43 1.36
CA SER A 82 -10.26 -6.03 1.44
C SER A 82 -10.02 -7.00 0.28
N ILE A 83 -8.78 -7.49 0.16
CA ILE A 83 -8.43 -8.58 -0.77
C ILE A 83 -9.32 -9.82 -0.49
N ASP A 84 -9.50 -10.18 0.78
CA ASP A 84 -10.33 -11.32 1.16
C ASP A 84 -11.79 -11.10 0.76
N TYR A 85 -12.33 -9.89 0.94
CA TYR A 85 -13.68 -9.57 0.50
C TYR A 85 -13.87 -9.71 -1.01
N ILE A 86 -12.89 -9.24 -1.79
CA ILE A 86 -12.92 -9.36 -3.25
C ILE A 86 -12.95 -10.81 -3.69
N ILE A 87 -12.15 -11.66 -3.06
CA ILE A 87 -12.09 -13.10 -3.37
C ILE A 87 -13.38 -13.80 -2.94
N GLU A 88 -13.76 -13.68 -1.67
CA GLU A 88 -14.85 -14.44 -1.05
C GLU A 88 -16.23 -14.16 -1.68
N TYR A 89 -16.48 -12.90 -2.05
CA TYR A 89 -17.81 -12.47 -2.52
C TYR A 89 -17.89 -12.22 -4.02
N GLY A 90 -16.81 -12.47 -4.78
CA GLY A 90 -16.75 -12.10 -6.19
C GLY A 90 -17.38 -13.09 -7.18
N GLN A 91 -17.70 -14.32 -6.74
CA GLN A 91 -18.29 -15.37 -7.58
C GLN A 91 -17.47 -15.68 -8.84
N TRP A 92 -16.15 -15.74 -8.68
CA TRP A 92 -15.20 -16.00 -9.76
C TRP A 92 -15.38 -17.40 -10.36
N ASP A 93 -15.02 -17.57 -11.63
CA ASP A 93 -14.82 -18.91 -12.17
C ASP A 93 -13.59 -19.56 -11.51
N ALA A 94 -13.53 -20.89 -11.54
CA ALA A 94 -12.50 -21.65 -10.82
C ALA A 94 -11.06 -21.28 -11.21
N ARG A 95 -10.82 -20.86 -12.46
CA ARG A 95 -9.49 -20.44 -12.90
C ARG A 95 -9.14 -19.08 -12.29
N THR A 96 -10.03 -18.10 -12.41
CA THR A 96 -9.83 -16.76 -11.84
C THR A 96 -9.68 -16.83 -10.33
N GLU A 97 -10.53 -17.60 -9.63
CA GLU A 97 -10.43 -17.80 -8.18
C GLU A 97 -9.07 -18.35 -7.77
N SER A 98 -8.57 -19.39 -8.47
CA SER A 98 -7.27 -19.98 -8.20
C SER A 98 -6.14 -18.96 -8.36
N GLN A 99 -6.16 -18.16 -9.42
CA GLN A 99 -5.14 -17.14 -9.66
C GLN A 99 -5.16 -16.03 -8.60
N LEU A 100 -6.35 -15.60 -8.18
CA LEU A 100 -6.51 -14.61 -7.10
C LEU A 100 -6.00 -15.15 -5.76
N MET A 101 -6.28 -16.41 -5.44
CA MET A 101 -5.78 -17.07 -4.22
C MET A 101 -4.26 -17.20 -4.22
N ASP A 102 -3.65 -17.54 -5.36
CA ASP A 102 -2.20 -17.63 -5.50
C ASP A 102 -1.52 -16.26 -5.27
N LEU A 103 -2.07 -15.20 -5.89
CA LEU A 103 -1.58 -13.83 -5.70
C LEU A 103 -1.75 -13.36 -4.26
N ARG A 104 -2.91 -13.61 -3.65
CA ARG A 104 -3.17 -13.34 -2.23
C ARG A 104 -2.13 -14.03 -1.34
N SER A 105 -1.84 -15.30 -1.59
CA SER A 105 -0.87 -16.07 -0.78
C SER A 105 0.54 -15.46 -0.86
N LYS A 106 0.97 -15.05 -2.06
CA LYS A 106 2.27 -14.38 -2.25
C LYS A 106 2.32 -13.06 -1.47
N MET A 107 1.31 -12.21 -1.65
CA MET A 107 1.24 -10.90 -0.97
C MET A 107 1.12 -11.02 0.56
N THR A 108 0.44 -12.05 1.07
CA THR A 108 0.24 -12.25 2.51
C THR A 108 1.54 -12.49 3.26
N THR A 109 2.55 -13.06 2.60
CA THR A 109 3.88 -13.30 3.21
C THR A 109 4.50 -11.97 3.66
N PHE A 110 4.42 -10.95 2.81
CA PHE A 110 4.88 -9.60 3.09
C PHE A 110 3.97 -8.86 4.09
N ALA A 111 2.65 -9.02 3.98
CA ALA A 111 1.69 -8.32 4.84
C ALA A 111 1.71 -8.76 6.32
N LYS A 112 2.21 -9.98 6.60
CA LYS A 112 2.20 -10.57 7.95
C LYS A 112 2.95 -9.72 9.00
N PRO A 113 4.23 -9.34 8.82
CA PRO A 113 4.93 -8.47 9.78
C PRO A 113 4.27 -7.10 9.91
N ILE A 114 3.64 -6.60 8.84
CA ILE A 114 2.98 -5.28 8.80
C ILE A 114 1.70 -5.28 9.65
N ARG A 115 0.98 -6.39 9.69
CA ARG A 115 -0.22 -6.53 10.54
C ARG A 115 0.09 -6.32 12.02
N ASP A 116 1.23 -6.83 12.49
CA ASP A 116 1.69 -6.63 13.86
C ASP A 116 2.03 -5.16 14.13
N ALA A 117 2.71 -4.49 13.18
CA ALA A 117 2.98 -3.06 13.24
C ALA A 117 1.69 -2.24 13.27
N ARG A 118 0.69 -2.60 12.45
CA ARG A 118 -0.64 -1.97 12.44
C ARG A 118 -1.29 -2.02 13.81
N ASN A 119 -1.36 -3.21 14.41
CA ASN A 119 -2.06 -3.42 15.67
C ASN A 119 -1.37 -2.81 16.88
N LYS A 120 -0.07 -2.49 16.81
CA LYS A 120 0.71 -2.08 17.97
C LYS A 120 1.22 -0.64 17.90
N ILE A 121 1.48 -0.13 16.70
CA ILE A 121 2.10 1.18 16.50
C ILE A 121 1.29 2.08 15.56
N LEU A 122 0.81 1.55 14.41
CA LEU A 122 0.19 2.43 13.41
C LEU A 122 -1.25 2.84 13.76
N SER A 123 -2.05 1.91 14.28
CA SER A 123 -3.43 2.18 14.72
C SER A 123 -3.53 2.45 16.23
N HIS A 124 -2.51 2.05 16.98
CA HIS A 124 -2.53 2.02 18.44
C HIS A 124 -1.17 2.44 18.99
N ASN A 125 -1.14 2.99 20.20
CA ASN A 125 0.09 3.34 20.90
C ASN A 125 0.38 2.29 21.97
N ASP A 126 0.76 1.08 21.56
CA ASP A 126 1.05 -0.01 22.50
C ASP A 126 2.24 0.36 23.40
N LEU A 127 1.98 0.48 24.70
CA LEU A 127 2.95 0.97 25.68
C LEU A 127 4.20 0.08 25.74
N ALA A 128 4.03 -1.25 25.72
CA ALA A 128 5.15 -2.16 25.84
C ALA A 128 6.07 -2.09 24.62
N VAL A 129 5.48 -2.00 23.42
CA VAL A 129 6.24 -1.88 22.18
C VAL A 129 7.01 -0.56 22.13
N LEU A 130 6.35 0.55 22.45
CA LEU A 130 6.97 1.88 22.45
C LEU A 130 8.17 1.99 23.41
N LEU A 131 8.14 1.26 24.53
CA LEU A 131 9.25 1.23 25.49
C LEU A 131 10.35 0.21 25.15
N SER A 132 10.10 -0.73 24.23
CA SER A 132 11.00 -1.87 23.98
C SER A 132 12.02 -1.66 22.85
N SER A 133 11.98 -0.51 22.15
CA SER A 133 12.75 -0.24 20.91
C SER A 133 12.65 -1.35 19.84
N LYS A 134 11.63 -2.23 19.95
CA LYS A 134 11.45 -3.35 19.04
C LYS A 134 10.94 -2.85 17.70
N GLU A 135 11.68 -3.15 16.64
CA GLU A 135 11.24 -2.94 15.27
C GLU A 135 10.06 -3.86 14.94
N LEU A 136 9.02 -3.31 14.32
CA LEU A 136 7.85 -4.04 13.82
C LEU A 136 7.58 -3.62 12.38
N GLY A 137 7.11 -4.56 11.56
CA GLY A 137 6.79 -4.27 10.16
C GLY A 137 8.01 -4.19 9.23
N GLY A 138 9.19 -4.60 9.70
CA GLY A 138 10.38 -4.76 8.86
C GLY A 138 10.20 -5.89 7.84
N PHE A 139 10.84 -5.72 6.69
CA PHE A 139 10.84 -6.62 5.54
C PHE A 139 12.20 -6.52 4.83
N ASP A 140 12.55 -7.55 4.05
CA ASP A 140 13.83 -7.58 3.34
C ASP A 140 13.83 -6.65 2.11
N PRO A 141 14.99 -6.12 1.69
CA PRO A 141 15.07 -5.26 0.51
C PRO A 141 14.47 -5.91 -0.74
N GLY A 142 13.57 -5.20 -1.42
CA GLY A 142 12.90 -5.63 -2.65
C GLY A 142 11.64 -6.47 -2.42
N GLU A 143 11.31 -6.87 -1.19
CA GLU A 143 10.03 -7.56 -0.92
C GLU A 143 8.82 -6.66 -1.15
N ASP A 144 8.98 -5.34 -0.94
CA ASP A 144 7.97 -4.34 -1.23
C ASP A 144 7.65 -4.28 -2.73
N GLU A 145 8.68 -4.29 -3.59
CA GLU A 145 8.50 -4.34 -5.05
C GLU A 145 7.74 -5.59 -5.49
N LEU A 146 8.08 -6.74 -4.93
CA LEU A 146 7.39 -8.00 -5.21
C LEU A 146 5.93 -7.95 -4.77
N TYR A 147 5.66 -7.37 -3.59
CA TYR A 147 4.31 -7.14 -3.11
C TYR A 147 3.51 -6.26 -4.09
N PHE A 148 4.07 -5.12 -4.49
CA PHE A 148 3.38 -4.15 -5.35
C PHE A 148 3.19 -4.64 -6.79
N SER A 149 4.13 -5.43 -7.30
CA SER A 149 3.94 -6.14 -8.56
C SER A 149 2.78 -7.14 -8.46
N GLY A 150 2.69 -7.89 -7.36
CA GLY A 150 1.59 -8.83 -7.11
C GLY A 150 0.25 -8.12 -6.97
N LEU A 151 0.22 -6.97 -6.28
CA LEU A 151 -1.00 -6.16 -6.12
C LEU A 151 -1.50 -5.63 -7.47
N ARG A 152 -0.61 -5.15 -8.33
CA ARG A 152 -0.96 -4.71 -9.69
C ARG A 152 -1.55 -5.84 -10.52
N GLU A 153 -0.95 -7.03 -10.45
CA GLU A 153 -1.46 -8.22 -11.15
C GLU A 153 -2.84 -8.62 -10.62
N PHE A 154 -3.01 -8.60 -9.29
CA PHE A 154 -4.28 -8.89 -8.63
C PHE A 154 -5.39 -7.95 -9.10
N VAL A 155 -5.16 -6.64 -9.02
CA VAL A 155 -6.17 -5.63 -9.38
C VAL A 155 -6.51 -5.69 -10.88
N SER A 156 -5.50 -5.92 -11.73
CA SER A 156 -5.71 -6.08 -13.17
C SER A 156 -6.57 -7.31 -13.48
N LEU A 157 -6.32 -8.44 -12.81
CA LEU A 157 -7.12 -9.65 -12.96
C LEU A 157 -8.56 -9.43 -12.49
N VAL A 158 -8.76 -8.81 -11.32
CA VAL A 158 -10.08 -8.49 -10.77
C VAL A 158 -10.88 -7.62 -11.74
N ARG A 159 -10.28 -6.52 -12.24
CA ARG A 159 -10.98 -5.58 -13.12
C ARG A 159 -11.31 -6.21 -14.47
N GLN A 160 -10.38 -6.96 -15.04
CA GLN A 160 -10.59 -7.66 -16.31
C GLN A 160 -11.68 -8.74 -16.19
N ALA A 161 -11.68 -9.51 -15.11
CA ALA A 161 -12.65 -10.59 -14.89
C ALA A 161 -14.06 -10.04 -14.57
N ALA A 162 -14.15 -9.01 -13.74
CA ALA A 162 -15.44 -8.46 -13.31
C ALA A 162 -16.08 -7.54 -14.35
N LEU A 163 -15.29 -6.73 -15.05
CA LEU A 163 -15.77 -5.63 -15.89
C LEU A 163 -15.37 -5.76 -17.36
N GLY A 164 -14.47 -6.69 -17.71
CA GLY A 164 -13.92 -6.80 -19.06
C GLY A 164 -12.96 -5.66 -19.43
N GLU A 165 -12.49 -4.90 -18.44
CA GLU A 165 -11.71 -3.67 -18.62
C GLU A 165 -10.30 -3.81 -18.06
N PRO A 166 -9.29 -3.20 -18.72
CA PRO A 166 -7.96 -3.10 -18.15
C PRO A 166 -7.97 -2.18 -16.93
N PHE A 167 -7.14 -2.50 -15.94
CA PHE A 167 -6.80 -1.57 -14.87
C PHE A 167 -5.69 -0.64 -15.35
N VAL A 168 -5.92 0.66 -15.26
CA VAL A 168 -4.92 1.69 -15.55
C VAL A 168 -4.45 2.24 -14.22
N TYR A 169 -3.18 1.99 -13.93
CA TYR A 169 -2.51 2.50 -12.74
C TYR A 169 -2.07 3.95 -12.97
N ASP A 170 -2.22 4.80 -11.95
CA ASP A 170 -1.68 6.16 -11.99
C ASP A 170 -0.16 6.15 -11.78
N ASP A 171 0.59 6.29 -12.88
CA ASP A 171 2.06 6.30 -12.88
C ASP A 171 2.67 7.71 -12.83
N LEU A 172 1.86 8.74 -12.53
CA LEU A 172 2.32 10.14 -12.53
C LEU A 172 3.21 10.51 -11.34
N VAL A 173 3.17 9.74 -10.25
CA VAL A 173 3.90 10.04 -9.01
C VAL A 173 5.40 10.28 -9.25
N GLY A 174 6.03 9.51 -10.14
CA GLY A 174 7.44 9.70 -10.49
C GLY A 174 7.71 11.06 -11.15
N ASN A 175 6.82 11.49 -12.05
CA ASN A 175 6.91 12.79 -12.71
C ASN A 175 6.69 13.93 -11.72
N ASP A 176 5.71 13.79 -10.82
CA ASP A 176 5.40 14.80 -9.80
C ASP A 176 6.55 14.99 -8.82
N VAL A 177 7.14 13.88 -8.36
CA VAL A 177 8.34 13.92 -7.51
C VAL A 177 9.51 14.58 -8.23
N ALA A 178 9.75 14.23 -9.49
CA ALA A 178 10.82 14.85 -10.28
C ALA A 178 10.62 16.36 -10.47
N ALA A 179 9.39 16.79 -10.80
CA ALA A 179 9.05 18.20 -10.96
C ALA A 179 9.18 18.99 -9.64
N PHE A 180 8.76 18.38 -8.53
CA PHE A 180 8.97 18.92 -7.18
C PHE A 180 10.45 19.09 -6.88
N MET A 181 11.25 18.03 -7.04
CA MET A 181 12.69 18.05 -6.74
C MET A 181 13.43 19.10 -7.58
N GLN A 182 13.11 19.22 -8.87
CA GLN A 182 13.69 20.24 -9.73
C GLN A 182 13.41 21.66 -9.22
N SER A 183 12.18 21.92 -8.78
CA SER A 183 11.78 23.22 -8.26
C SER A 183 12.43 23.51 -6.90
N PHE A 184 12.50 22.48 -6.05
CA PHE A 184 13.10 22.57 -4.73
C PHE A 184 14.61 22.86 -4.80
N ILE A 185 15.35 22.10 -5.63
CA ILE A 185 16.80 22.26 -5.80
C ILE A 185 17.16 23.67 -6.29
N ARG A 186 16.39 24.22 -7.24
CA ARG A 186 16.57 25.60 -7.70
C ARG A 186 16.32 26.64 -6.60
N GLY A 187 15.42 26.35 -5.68
CA GLY A 187 15.09 27.25 -4.58
C GLY A 187 16.15 27.27 -3.47
N VAL A 188 16.79 26.12 -3.21
CA VAL A 188 17.84 26.00 -2.17
C VAL A 188 19.23 26.39 -2.67
N ASN A 189 19.46 26.36 -3.99
CA ASN A 189 20.68 26.83 -4.64
C ASN A 189 20.40 28.03 -5.58
N PRO A 190 20.08 29.22 -5.04
CA PRO A 190 19.72 30.40 -5.83
C PRO A 190 20.90 31.02 -6.61
#